data_AF-A0A1S1U6C7-F1
#
_entry.id   AF-A0A1S1U6C7-F1
#
_cell.length_a   1.000
_cell.length_b   1.000
_cell.length_c   1.000
_cell.angle_alpha   90.00
_cell.angle_beta   90.00
_cell.angle_gamma   90.00
#
_symmetry.space_group_name_H-M   'P 1'
#
loop_
_entity.id
_entity.type
_entity.pdbx_description
1 polymer ?
#
loop_
_entity_poly.entity_id
_entity_poly.type
_entity_poly.pdbx_seq_one_letter_code
_entity_poly.pdbx_strand_id
1 'polypeptide(L)'
;MKPVIDIRENMLLAPASAKLAECDPSKEPGKSYGSDPKLPPLSQRKILGTWVDGMNGLTTSLEDVGGKIYKVYRSKYCSSGATGEPLRKGTQGRYYRKESSSGDYYVILKTGELGVYDRDGQIDALPKHPGLYPRK
;
A
#
# COMPACT_ATOMS: atom_id res chain seq x y z
N MET A 1 58.13 -20.82 9.00
CA MET A 1 56.97 -21.25 9.82
C MET A 1 55.92 -20.15 9.75
N LYS A 2 54.74 -20.43 9.20
CA LYS A 2 53.59 -19.51 9.17
C LYS A 2 52.55 -20.05 10.16
N PRO A 3 51.93 -19.24 11.05
CA PRO A 3 50.96 -19.76 11.97
C PRO A 3 49.65 -20.12 11.26
N VAL A 4 49.03 -21.17 11.80
CA VAL A 4 47.83 -21.88 11.40
C VAL A 4 46.60 -20.98 11.57
N ILE A 5 45.67 -21.03 10.61
CA ILE A 5 44.36 -20.38 10.70
C ILE A 5 43.50 -21.23 11.64
N ASP A 6 43.17 -20.67 12.81
CA ASP A 6 42.16 -21.23 13.70
C ASP A 6 40.78 -20.77 13.21
N ILE A 7 40.01 -21.70 12.64
CA ILE A 7 38.62 -21.51 12.23
C ILE A 7 37.76 -22.14 13.32
N ARG A 8 37.47 -21.38 14.38
CA ARG A 8 36.29 -21.61 15.22
C ARG A 8 35.99 -20.37 16.06
N GLU A 9 34.70 -20.05 16.05
CA GLU A 9 34.02 -19.10 16.93
C GLU A 9 34.31 -17.61 16.70
N ASN A 10 33.50 -17.01 15.82
CA ASN A 10 32.88 -15.77 16.25
C ASN A 10 31.44 -15.67 15.74
N MET A 11 30.54 -15.92 16.70
CA MET A 11 29.27 -15.23 16.92
C MET A 11 28.47 -14.81 15.68
N LEU A 12 27.35 -15.50 15.46
CA LEU A 12 26.02 -14.88 15.54
C LEU A 12 25.98 -13.38 15.18
N LEU A 13 26.26 -13.05 13.91
CA LEU A 13 25.74 -11.84 13.32
C LEU A 13 24.31 -12.15 12.92
N ALA A 14 23.39 -11.91 13.86
CA ALA A 14 22.00 -11.64 13.53
C ALA A 14 21.96 -10.77 12.28
N PRO A 15 21.10 -11.05 11.28
CA PRO A 15 20.96 -10.14 10.17
C PRO A 15 20.64 -8.78 10.77
N ALA A 16 21.54 -7.83 10.52
CA ALA A 16 21.43 -6.46 10.96
C ALA A 16 19.99 -6.04 10.76
N SER A 17 19.34 -5.75 11.89
CA SER A 17 18.00 -5.18 11.97
C SER A 17 17.81 -4.28 10.75
N ALA A 18 17.01 -4.73 9.79
CA ALA A 18 16.74 -3.98 8.58
C ALA A 18 16.25 -2.62 9.06
N LYS A 19 17.11 -1.62 8.95
CA LYS A 19 16.90 -0.28 9.48
C LYS A 19 15.55 0.14 8.93
N LEU A 20 14.55 0.21 9.82
CA LEU A 20 13.18 0.57 9.46
C LEU A 20 13.30 1.89 8.70
N ALA A 21 12.94 1.89 7.42
CA ALA A 21 13.05 3.09 6.61
C ALA A 21 12.11 4.14 7.21
N GLU A 22 12.69 5.10 7.95
CA GLU A 22 12.00 6.30 8.39
C GLU A 22 11.46 7.01 7.15
N CYS A 23 10.21 7.50 7.22
CA CYS A 23 9.60 8.18 6.09
C CYS A 23 10.37 9.45 5.74
N ASP A 24 10.46 9.77 4.45
CA ASP A 24 11.15 10.92 3.92
C ASP A 24 10.30 12.19 4.13
N PRO A 25 10.76 13.18 4.91
CA PRO A 25 10.04 14.43 5.09
C PRO A 25 10.27 15.41 3.92
N SER A 26 11.27 15.18 3.06
CA SER A 26 11.55 16.01 1.89
C SER A 26 10.53 15.68 0.80
N LYS A 27 9.73 16.68 0.40
CA LYS A 27 8.42 16.49 -0.26
C LYS A 27 8.44 15.62 -1.53
N GLU A 28 7.39 14.79 -1.67
CA GLU A 28 6.40 14.99 -2.75
C GLU A 28 4.99 14.48 -2.34
N PRO A 29 4.04 15.36 -1.96
CA PRO A 29 2.61 15.06 -2.01
C PRO A 29 2.03 15.49 -3.35
N GLY A 30 1.91 14.54 -4.28
CA GLY A 30 1.30 14.76 -5.59
C GLY A 30 0.88 13.44 -6.22
N LYS A 31 -0.22 12.85 -5.73
CA LYS A 31 -1.10 11.83 -6.36
C LYS A 31 -2.17 11.27 -5.38
N SER A 32 -2.68 12.07 -4.44
CA SER A 32 -4.14 12.06 -4.27
C SER A 32 -4.59 13.16 -5.23
N TYR A 33 -5.42 12.84 -6.20
CA TYR A 33 -5.87 13.81 -7.19
C TYR A 33 -6.74 14.85 -6.48
N GLY A 34 -6.12 15.88 -5.89
CA GLY A 34 -6.65 17.20 -5.55
C GLY A 34 -7.88 17.36 -4.66
N SER A 35 -8.67 16.33 -4.36
CA SER A 35 -10.03 16.50 -3.83
C SER A 35 -10.47 15.44 -2.81
N ASP A 36 -9.55 14.58 -2.41
CA ASP A 36 -9.83 13.48 -1.49
C ASP A 36 -9.83 13.93 -0.02
N PRO A 37 -10.81 13.50 0.80
CA PRO A 37 -10.89 13.93 2.18
C PRO A 37 -9.67 13.50 2.98
N LYS A 38 -9.27 14.36 3.93
CA LYS A 38 -8.30 13.99 4.96
C LYS A 38 -8.91 12.86 5.81
N LEU A 39 -8.18 11.76 5.90
CA LEU A 39 -8.59 10.59 6.66
C LEU A 39 -8.11 10.69 8.12
N PRO A 40 -8.81 10.05 9.09
CA PRO A 40 -8.38 9.99 10.48
C PRO A 40 -7.01 9.32 10.64
N PRO A 41 -6.34 9.33 11.80
CA PRO A 41 -5.07 8.61 12.00
C PRO A 41 -5.18 7.12 11.62
N LEU A 42 -4.07 6.53 11.16
CA LEU A 42 -4.04 5.12 10.70
C LEU A 42 -4.55 4.13 11.74
N SER A 43 -4.34 4.43 13.03
CA SER A 43 -4.82 3.63 14.17
C SER A 43 -6.35 3.51 14.23
N GLN A 44 -7.08 4.40 13.56
CA GLN A 44 -8.55 4.40 13.48
C GLN A 44 -9.08 3.80 12.17
N ARG A 45 -8.20 3.20 11.34
CA ARG A 45 -8.57 2.65 10.03
C ARG A 45 -8.35 1.15 10.00
N LYS A 46 -9.17 0.45 9.21
CA LYS A 46 -8.98 -0.97 8.91
C LYS A 46 -8.45 -1.12 7.49
N ILE A 47 -7.20 -1.56 7.35
CA ILE A 47 -6.60 -1.86 6.06
C ILE A 47 -7.17 -3.20 5.56
N LEU A 48 -7.84 -3.19 4.40
CA LEU A 48 -8.36 -4.38 3.74
C LEU A 48 -7.29 -5.11 2.94
N GLY A 49 -6.33 -4.36 2.41
CA GLY A 49 -5.13 -4.88 1.75
C GLY A 49 -4.24 -3.74 1.25
N THR A 50 -3.02 -4.11 0.86
CA THR A 50 -2.01 -3.24 0.27
C THR A 50 -1.40 -3.92 -0.94
N TRP A 51 -1.12 -3.16 -1.99
CA TRP A 51 -0.66 -3.66 -3.27
C TRP A 51 0.37 -2.72 -3.87
N VAL A 52 1.35 -3.28 -4.58
CA VAL A 52 2.36 -2.50 -5.31
C VAL A 52 1.65 -1.82 -6.47
N ASP A 53 1.76 -0.51 -6.57
CA ASP A 53 1.39 0.22 -7.78
C ASP A 53 2.68 0.41 -8.59
N GLY A 54 2.72 -0.12 -9.81
CA GLY A 54 3.95 -0.32 -10.60
C GLY A 54 4.73 0.96 -10.94
N MET A 55 4.21 2.14 -10.60
CA MET A 55 4.88 3.42 -10.78
C MET A 55 5.52 3.92 -9.48
N ASN A 56 6.84 4.14 -9.49
CA ASN A 56 7.58 4.97 -8.53
C ASN A 56 7.57 4.55 -7.05
N GLY A 57 7.44 3.25 -6.75
CA GLY A 57 7.44 2.79 -5.35
C GLY A 57 6.19 3.25 -4.58
N LEU A 58 5.09 3.49 -5.29
CA LEU A 58 3.79 3.74 -4.71
C LEU A 58 3.16 2.42 -4.29
N THR A 59 2.48 2.45 -3.15
CA THR A 59 1.60 1.38 -2.69
C THR A 59 0.20 1.91 -2.66
N THR A 60 -0.73 1.16 -3.23
CA THR A 60 -2.16 1.39 -3.06
C THR A 60 -2.66 0.53 -1.90
N SER A 61 -3.54 1.06 -1.07
CA SER A 61 -4.37 0.25 -0.16
C SER A 61 -5.84 0.55 -0.35
N LEU A 62 -6.66 -0.38 0.14
CA LEU A 62 -8.08 -0.18 0.37
C LEU A 62 -8.30 -0.12 1.88
N GLU A 63 -8.90 0.94 2.36
CA GLU A 63 -9.11 1.19 3.78
C GLU A 63 -10.58 1.41 4.11
N ASP A 64 -11.05 0.69 5.11
CA ASP A 64 -12.34 0.91 5.74
C ASP A 64 -12.17 1.90 6.89
N VAL A 65 -12.88 3.03 6.80
CA VAL A 65 -12.94 4.08 7.80
C VAL A 65 -14.40 4.31 8.14
N GLY A 66 -14.85 3.69 9.24
CA GLY A 66 -16.23 3.80 9.71
C GLY A 66 -17.28 3.31 8.70
N GLY A 67 -16.98 2.24 7.95
CA GLY A 67 -17.85 1.64 6.94
C GLY A 67 -17.72 2.27 5.54
N LYS A 68 -16.93 3.33 5.40
CA LYS A 68 -16.61 3.95 4.10
C LYS A 68 -15.28 3.43 3.60
N ILE A 69 -15.22 3.07 2.31
CA ILE A 69 -14.01 2.54 1.69
C ILE A 69 -13.27 3.65 0.98
N TYR A 70 -11.94 3.65 1.13
CA TYR A 70 -11.05 4.60 0.47
C TYR A 70 -9.92 3.86 -0.25
N LYS A 71 -9.58 4.32 -1.46
CA LYS A 71 -8.30 3.99 -2.10
C LYS A 71 -7.25 4.98 -1.58
N VAL A 72 -6.18 4.49 -1.02
CA VAL A 72 -5.16 5.34 -0.39
C VAL A 72 -3.80 5.04 -1.01
N TYR A 73 -3.15 6.06 -1.57
CA TYR A 73 -1.80 5.96 -2.08
C TYR A 73 -0.77 6.29 -1.00
N ARG A 74 0.23 5.43 -0.87
CA ARG A 74 1.37 5.57 0.03
C ARG A 74 2.67 5.52 -0.75
N SER A 75 3.67 6.22 -0.26
CA SER A 75 5.03 6.21 -0.77
C SER A 75 5.99 6.33 0.41
N LYS A 76 7.28 6.49 0.12
CA LYS A 76 8.28 6.76 1.15
C LYS A 76 8.04 8.06 1.93
N TYR A 77 7.17 8.96 1.48
CA TYR A 77 6.97 10.27 2.11
C TYR A 77 6.03 10.24 3.31
N CYS A 78 6.34 11.03 4.34
CA CYS A 78 5.60 11.03 5.61
C CYS A 78 4.14 11.49 5.50
N SER A 79 3.81 12.33 4.51
CA SER A 79 2.44 12.79 4.26
C SER A 79 1.62 11.83 3.39
N SER A 80 2.23 10.78 2.84
CA SER A 80 1.52 9.80 2.03
C SER A 80 0.50 9.02 2.88
N GLY A 81 -0.66 8.72 2.29
CA GLY A 81 -1.78 8.09 2.99
C GLY A 81 -2.58 8.98 3.97
N ALA A 82 -2.31 10.28 4.03
CA ALA A 82 -3.11 11.22 4.84
C ALA A 82 -4.52 11.48 4.27
N THR A 83 -4.71 11.25 2.96
CA THR A 83 -5.96 11.42 2.22
C THR A 83 -6.31 10.12 1.50
N GLY A 84 -7.55 9.97 1.03
CA GLY A 84 -7.95 8.81 0.25
C GLY A 84 -9.17 9.04 -0.62
N GLU A 85 -9.17 8.41 -1.79
CA GLU A 85 -10.24 8.49 -2.78
C GLU A 85 -11.43 7.65 -2.31
N PRO A 86 -12.62 8.25 -2.07
CA PRO A 86 -13.78 7.50 -1.62
C PRO A 86 -14.27 6.55 -2.72
N LEU A 87 -14.41 5.28 -2.36
CA LEU A 87 -14.97 4.25 -3.22
C LEU A 87 -16.40 3.90 -2.79
N ARG A 88 -17.25 3.62 -3.77
CA ARG A 88 -18.56 3.03 -3.52
C ARG A 88 -18.41 1.52 -3.44
N LYS A 89 -18.80 0.93 -2.31
CA LYS A 89 -18.88 -0.53 -2.16
C LYS A 89 -20.11 -1.05 -2.93
N GLY A 90 -19.89 -1.94 -3.89
CA GLY A 90 -20.96 -2.64 -4.60
C GLY A 90 -21.15 -4.07 -4.10
N THR A 91 -21.86 -4.87 -4.89
CA THR A 91 -22.06 -6.29 -4.63
C THR A 91 -20.79 -7.10 -4.95
N GLN A 92 -20.71 -8.33 -4.42
CA GLN A 92 -19.63 -9.29 -4.74
C GLN A 92 -18.20 -8.78 -4.48
N GLY A 93 -18.02 -7.86 -3.53
CA GLY A 93 -16.70 -7.32 -3.18
C GLY A 93 -16.12 -6.34 -4.21
N ARG A 94 -16.96 -5.74 -5.07
CA ARG A 94 -16.54 -4.70 -6.02
C ARG A 94 -16.46 -3.34 -5.34
N TYR A 95 -15.41 -2.59 -5.63
CA TYR A 95 -15.20 -1.22 -5.15
C TYR A 95 -15.11 -0.27 -6.34
N TYR A 96 -16.11 0.60 -6.51
CA TYR A 96 -16.23 1.49 -7.65
C TYR A 96 -15.64 2.86 -7.34
N ARG A 97 -14.93 3.45 -8.30
CA ARG A 97 -14.58 4.88 -8.22
C ARG A 97 -15.88 5.70 -8.34
N LYS A 98 -16.06 6.69 -7.47
CA LYS A 98 -17.32 7.44 -7.38
C LYS A 98 -17.67 8.21 -8.67
N GLU A 99 -16.66 8.62 -9.43
CA GLU A 99 -16.82 9.45 -10.64
C GLU A 99 -16.50 8.72 -11.95
N SER A 100 -16.28 7.40 -11.93
CA SER A 100 -15.97 6.67 -13.18
C SER A 100 -17.22 6.54 -14.05
N SER A 101 -17.23 7.25 -15.18
CA SER A 101 -18.22 7.10 -16.25
C SER A 101 -18.01 5.81 -17.06
N SER A 102 -16.82 5.22 -17.00
CA SER A 102 -16.43 3.96 -17.64
C SER A 102 -16.79 2.73 -16.81
N GLY A 103 -17.23 2.90 -15.56
CA GLY A 103 -17.62 1.79 -14.69
C GLY A 103 -16.45 1.08 -14.01
N ASP A 104 -15.28 1.72 -13.92
CA ASP A 104 -14.06 1.13 -13.37
C ASP A 104 -14.24 0.70 -11.91
N TYR A 105 -13.70 -0.46 -11.58
CA TYR A 105 -13.81 -1.03 -10.25
C TYR A 105 -12.61 -1.87 -9.87
N TYR A 106 -12.50 -2.11 -8.56
CA TYR A 106 -11.49 -2.97 -7.97
C TYR A 106 -12.12 -4.20 -7.34
N VAL A 107 -11.43 -5.33 -7.38
CA VAL A 107 -11.80 -6.56 -6.67
C VAL A 107 -10.57 -7.12 -5.98
N ILE A 108 -10.70 -7.46 -4.70
CA ILE A 108 -9.67 -8.23 -3.98
C ILE A 108 -9.83 -9.69 -4.42
N LEU A 109 -8.87 -10.19 -5.20
CA LEU A 109 -8.90 -11.55 -5.74
C LEU A 109 -8.66 -12.58 -4.64
N LYS A 110 -9.04 -13.84 -4.88
CA LYS A 110 -8.78 -14.95 -3.94
C LYS A 110 -7.27 -15.16 -3.69
N THR A 111 -6.44 -14.82 -4.67
CA THR A 111 -4.96 -14.82 -4.58
C THR A 111 -4.43 -13.71 -3.65
N GLY A 112 -5.27 -12.75 -3.29
CA GLY A 112 -4.91 -11.59 -2.47
C GLY A 112 -4.41 -10.40 -3.27
N GLU A 113 -4.33 -10.49 -4.59
CA GLU A 113 -4.04 -9.38 -5.51
C GLU A 113 -5.23 -8.42 -5.62
N LEU A 114 -4.97 -7.20 -6.12
CA LEU A 114 -6.04 -6.26 -6.46
C LEU A 114 -6.28 -6.29 -7.96
N GLY A 115 -7.36 -6.95 -8.38
CA GLY A 115 -7.80 -6.87 -9.76
C GLY A 115 -8.33 -5.48 -10.06
N VAL A 116 -7.86 -4.90 -11.16
CA VAL A 116 -8.31 -3.60 -11.69
C VAL A 116 -9.13 -3.89 -12.95
N TYR A 117 -10.34 -3.35 -12.99
CA TYR A 117 -11.31 -3.62 -14.04
C TYR A 117 -11.82 -2.32 -14.65
N ASP A 118 -12.06 -2.36 -15.95
CA ASP A 118 -12.85 -1.39 -16.70
C ASP A 118 -14.16 -2.04 -17.20
N ARG A 119 -14.81 -1.42 -18.19
CA ARG A 119 -16.02 -1.97 -18.82
C ARG A 119 -15.78 -3.25 -19.63
N ASP A 120 -14.58 -3.43 -20.15
CA ASP A 120 -14.21 -4.48 -21.11
C ASP A 120 -13.63 -5.71 -20.38
N GLY A 121 -13.18 -5.55 -19.13
CA GLY A 121 -12.85 -6.65 -18.24
C GLY A 121 -11.75 -6.30 -17.26
N GLN A 122 -10.96 -7.31 -16.88
CA GLN A 122 -9.79 -7.09 -16.05
C GLN A 122 -8.67 -6.53 -16.93
N ILE A 123 -8.14 -5.37 -16.55
CA ILE A 123 -7.04 -4.71 -17.26
C ILE A 123 -5.70 -4.81 -16.52
N ASP A 124 -5.74 -5.09 -15.21
CA ASP A 124 -4.54 -5.25 -14.41
C ASP A 124 -4.78 -6.13 -13.15
N ALA A 125 -3.70 -6.58 -12.53
CA ALA A 125 -3.68 -7.25 -11.24
C ALA A 125 -2.48 -6.74 -10.43
N LEU A 126 -2.74 -5.92 -9.41
CA LEU A 126 -1.67 -5.40 -8.57
C LEU A 126 -1.24 -6.46 -7.55
N PRO A 127 0.06 -6.81 -7.48
CA PRO A 127 0.55 -7.82 -6.57
C PRO A 127 0.45 -7.33 -5.13
N LYS A 128 0.13 -8.26 -4.22
CA LYS A 128 0.00 -7.96 -2.79
C LYS A 128 1.34 -7.45 -2.23
N HIS A 129 1.31 -6.30 -1.59
CA HIS A 129 2.45 -5.74 -0.87
C HIS A 129 2.27 -5.98 0.64
N PRO A 130 3.27 -6.55 1.35
CA PRO A 130 3.22 -6.77 2.79
C PRO A 130 3.33 -5.48 3.65
N GLY A 131 2.81 -4.35 3.17
CA GLY A 131 2.72 -3.09 3.91
C GLY A 131 3.98 -2.22 3.80
N LEU A 132 3.93 -1.21 2.93
CA LEU A 132 4.73 0.01 3.13
C LEU A 132 3.96 0.90 4.13
N TYR A 133 4.65 1.24 5.23
CA TYR A 133 4.21 1.74 6.54
C TYR A 133 3.53 3.14 6.54
N PRO A 134 2.97 3.66 7.67
CA PRO A 134 3.45 3.59 9.08
C PRO A 134 3.06 2.36 9.91
N ARG A 135 3.96 1.90 10.80
CA ARG A 135 3.59 1.13 11.99
C ARG A 135 2.95 2.08 13.01
N LYS A 136 2.12 1.52 13.89
CA LYS A 136 1.45 2.19 15.01
C LYS A 136 2.41 3.00 15.87
#